data_AF-A0A935SPN2-F1
#
_entry.id   AF-A0A935SPN2-F1
#
_cell.length_a   1.000
_cell.length_b   1.000
_cell.length_c   1.000
_cell.angle_alpha   90.00
_cell.angle_beta   90.00
_cell.angle_gamma   90.00
#
_symmetry.space_group_name_H-M   'P 1'
#
loop_
_entity.id
_entity.type
_entity.pdbx_description
1 polymer ?
#
loop_
_entity_poly.entity_id
_entity_poly.type
_entity_poly.pdbx_seq_one_letter_code
_entity_poly.pdbx_strand_id
1 'polypeptide(L)'
;MTELVESIKTNGVLQPILVRPKGKGYMLVCGERRYRATKEAGLTEVPAVIREMTDDEALEAQIIENLQRKDVHPMEEAVAFNSLIENKKYSVIEVAARVGKKIGLLNSA
;
A
#
# COMPACT_ATOMS: atom_id res chain seq x y z
N MET A 1 -0.86 -17.77 3.35
CA MET A 1 0.47 -17.17 3.59
C MET A 1 1.57 -18.19 3.32
N THR A 2 1.35 -19.46 3.66
CA THR A 2 2.25 -20.60 3.44
C THR A 2 2.88 -20.64 2.05
N GLU A 3 2.11 -20.52 0.97
CA GLU A 3 2.65 -20.53 -0.40
C GLU A 3 3.64 -19.38 -0.69
N LEU A 4 3.40 -18.18 -0.14
CA LEU A 4 4.29 -17.04 -0.33
C LEU A 4 5.58 -17.21 0.49
N VAL A 5 5.48 -17.79 1.69
CA VAL A 5 6.63 -18.13 2.54
C VAL A 5 7.49 -19.20 1.87
N GLU A 6 6.88 -20.26 1.34
CA GLU A 6 7.58 -21.32 0.60
C GLU A 6 8.26 -20.75 -0.65
N SER A 7 7.55 -19.94 -1.43
CA SER A 7 8.13 -19.26 -2.60
C SER A 7 9.33 -18.39 -2.23
N ILE A 8 9.25 -17.63 -1.13
CA ILE A 8 10.36 -16.79 -0.64
C ILE A 8 11.53 -17.63 -0.13
N LYS A 9 11.28 -18.79 0.50
CA LYS A 9 12.35 -19.71 0.90
C LYS A 9 13.12 -20.27 -0.30
N THR A 10 12.42 -20.59 -1.38
CA THR A 10 13.04 -21.18 -2.59
C THR A 10 13.69 -20.15 -3.50
N ASN A 11 12.99 -19.03 -3.74
CA ASN A 11 13.37 -18.06 -4.79
C ASN A 11 13.82 -16.70 -4.24
N GLY A 12 13.74 -16.50 -2.92
CA GLY A 12 13.89 -15.18 -2.33
C GLY A 12 12.71 -14.25 -2.64
N VAL A 13 12.85 -12.98 -2.24
CA VAL A 13 11.84 -11.96 -2.49
C VAL A 13 12.11 -11.33 -3.87
N LEU A 14 11.36 -11.73 -4.88
CA LEU A 14 11.59 -11.27 -6.26
C LEU A 14 11.17 -9.81 -6.49
N GLN A 15 10.09 -9.36 -5.83
CA GLN A 15 9.65 -7.98 -5.92
C GLN A 15 10.02 -7.24 -4.63
N PRO A 16 10.76 -6.12 -4.71
CA PRO A 16 11.17 -5.37 -3.53
C PRO A 16 10.00 -4.70 -2.81
N ILE A 17 10.10 -4.57 -1.49
CA ILE A 17 9.18 -3.77 -0.68
C ILE A 17 9.45 -2.27 -0.90
N LEU A 18 8.45 -1.42 -0.67
CA LEU A 18 8.65 0.04 -0.70
C LEU A 18 8.81 0.54 0.72
N VAL A 19 9.88 1.28 0.98
CA VAL A 19 10.14 1.89 2.27
C VAL A 19 10.49 3.37 2.11
N ARG A 20 10.33 4.14 3.18
CA ARG A 20 10.83 5.51 3.30
C ARG A 20 11.75 5.66 4.50
N PRO A 21 12.69 6.61 4.49
CA PRO A 21 13.43 6.96 5.70
C PRO A 21 12.50 7.47 6.81
N LYS A 22 12.72 6.99 8.04
CA LYS A 22 12.08 7.50 9.25
C LYS A 22 13.03 7.38 10.44
N GLY A 23 13.46 8.50 11.00
CA GLY A 23 14.40 8.52 12.10
C GLY A 23 15.73 7.86 11.72
N LYS A 24 16.17 6.86 12.51
CA LYS A 24 17.39 6.07 12.25
C LYS A 24 17.17 4.82 11.39
N GLY A 25 15.97 4.61 10.88
CA GLY A 25 15.60 3.41 10.14
C GLY A 25 14.64 3.71 9.01
N TYR A 26 13.84 2.70 8.66
CA TYR A 26 12.91 2.76 7.55
C TYR A 26 11.49 2.45 8.02
N MET A 27 10.51 3.13 7.43
CA MET A 27 9.10 2.78 7.53
C MET A 27 8.68 2.01 6.28
N LEU A 28 7.98 0.90 6.47
CA LEU A 28 7.34 0.20 5.37
C LEU A 28 6.15 1.01 4.82
N VAL A 29 6.13 1.21 3.52
CA VAL A 29 5.04 1.90 2.80
C VAL A 29 4.19 0.89 2.03
N CYS A 30 4.81 -0.08 1.34
CA CYS A 30 4.07 -1.12 0.62
C CYS A 30 4.78 -2.49 0.70
N GLY A 31 3.99 -3.56 0.65
CA GLY A 31 4.51 -4.93 0.61
C GLY A 31 4.51 -5.67 1.95
N GLU A 32 3.58 -5.34 2.86
CA GLU A 32 3.44 -5.96 4.19
C GLU A 32 3.42 -7.49 4.14
N ARG A 33 2.70 -8.08 3.18
CA ARG A 33 2.65 -9.54 3.03
C ARG A 33 4.02 -10.15 2.72
N ARG A 34 4.83 -9.49 1.88
CA ARG A 34 6.20 -9.92 1.54
C ARG A 34 7.13 -9.74 2.74
N TYR A 35 7.01 -8.62 3.45
CA TYR A 35 7.77 -8.37 4.67
C TYR A 35 7.49 -9.43 5.75
N ARG A 36 6.22 -9.76 6.02
CA ARG A 36 5.84 -10.83 6.94
C ARG A 36 6.35 -12.19 6.48
N ALA A 37 6.13 -12.53 5.21
CA ALA A 37 6.56 -13.81 4.68
C ALA A 37 8.09 -13.98 4.69
N THR A 38 8.85 -12.88 4.56
CA THR A 38 10.32 -12.87 4.73
C THR A 38 10.72 -13.25 6.16
N LYS A 39 10.04 -12.69 7.17
CA LYS A 39 10.26 -13.04 8.58
C LYS A 39 9.91 -14.50 8.86
N GLU A 40 8.75 -14.95 8.38
CA GLU A 40 8.31 -16.35 8.51
C GLU A 40 9.23 -17.33 7.76
N ALA A 41 9.86 -16.87 6.68
CA ALA A 41 10.87 -17.63 5.95
C ALA A 41 12.23 -17.72 6.68
N GLY A 42 12.44 -16.94 7.75
CA GLY A 42 13.69 -16.90 8.50
C GLY A 42 14.79 -16.07 7.85
N LEU A 43 14.45 -15.22 6.88
CA LEU A 43 15.41 -14.34 6.22
C LEU A 43 15.66 -13.08 7.05
N THR A 44 16.92 -12.66 7.13
CA THR A 44 17.36 -11.47 7.88
C THR A 44 17.33 -10.19 7.04
N GLU A 45 17.27 -10.32 5.71
CA GLU A 45 17.31 -9.21 4.77
C GLU A 45 16.17 -9.32 3.76
N VAL A 46 15.72 -8.16 3.27
CA VAL A 46 14.65 -8.04 2.27
C VAL A 46 15.03 -6.97 1.26
N PRO A 47 14.91 -7.22 -0.06
CA PRO A 47 15.13 -6.20 -1.06
C PRO A 47 14.07 -5.12 -0.92
N ALA A 48 14.52 -3.86 -0.90
CA ALA A 48 13.67 -2.69 -0.69
C ALA A 48 14.03 -1.58 -1.68
N VAL A 49 13.01 -0.87 -2.16
CA VAL A 49 13.14 0.42 -2.83
C VAL A 49 12.95 1.48 -1.77
N ILE A 50 13.96 2.35 -1.61
CA ILE A 50 13.89 3.49 -0.69
C ILE A 50 13.41 4.71 -1.48
N ARG A 51 12.37 5.37 -1.00
CA ARG A 51 11.86 6.61 -1.59
C ARG A 51 11.61 7.64 -0.50
N GLU A 52 12.13 8.85 -0.72
CA GLU A 52 11.82 10.00 0.12
C GLU A 52 10.34 10.35 -0.06
N MET A 53 9.64 10.45 1.06
CA MET A 53 8.21 10.75 1.14
C MET A 53 7.95 11.50 2.43
N THR A 54 7.04 12.46 2.38
CA THR A 54 6.41 13.05 3.56
C THR A 54 5.47 12.05 4.25
N ASP A 55 5.03 12.35 5.47
CA ASP A 55 4.10 11.47 6.21
C ASP A 55 2.77 11.33 5.43
N ASP A 56 2.31 12.42 4.83
CA ASP A 56 1.08 12.43 4.04
C ASP A 56 1.22 11.67 2.71
N GLU A 57 2.37 11.74 2.05
CA GLU A 57 2.63 10.95 0.83
C GLU A 57 2.74 9.45 1.13
N ALA A 58 3.37 9.09 2.25
CA ALA A 58 3.47 7.69 2.66
C ALA A 58 2.11 7.11 3.06
N LEU A 59 1.25 7.90 3.72
CA LEU A 59 -0.12 7.54 4.04
C LEU A 59 -0.96 7.38 2.77
N GLU A 60 -0.86 8.34 1.84
CA GLU A 60 -1.55 8.29 0.55
C GLU A 60 -1.21 7.01 -0.23
N ALA A 61 0.08 6.68 -0.35
CA ALA A 61 0.54 5.48 -1.03
C ALA A 61 -0.02 4.19 -0.40
N GLN A 62 -0.08 4.13 0.94
CA GLN A 62 -0.68 3.00 1.66
C GLN A 62 -2.18 2.87 1.40
N ILE A 63 -2.91 3.98 1.40
CA ILE A 63 -4.36 3.95 1.15
C ILE A 63 -4.64 3.53 -0.29
N ILE A 64 -3.91 4.08 -1.27
CA ILE A 64 -4.07 3.72 -2.68
C ILE A 64 -3.79 2.23 -2.91
N GLU A 65 -2.72 1.68 -2.34
CA GLU A 65 -2.39 0.25 -2.48
C GLU A 65 -3.49 -0.64 -1.89
N ASN A 66 -4.02 -0.27 -0.72
CA ASN A 66 -5.14 -0.99 -0.12
C ASN A 66 -6.40 -0.91 -0.99
N LEU A 67 -6.74 0.27 -1.52
CA LEU A 67 -7.92 0.47 -2.37
C LEU A 67 -7.87 -0.29 -3.71
N GLN A 68 -6.66 -0.55 -4.22
CA GLN A 68 -6.45 -1.34 -5.44
C GLN A 68 -6.68 -2.84 -5.25
N ARG A 69 -6.86 -3.30 -4.01
CA ARG A 69 -7.20 -4.69 -3.73
C ARG A 69 -8.59 -5.04 -4.26
N LYS A 70 -8.70 -6.25 -4.80
CA LYS A 70 -9.95 -6.77 -5.38
C LYS A 70 -11.01 -7.10 -4.32
N ASP A 71 -10.62 -7.23 -3.05
CA ASP A 71 -11.42 -7.70 -1.93
C ASP A 71 -11.71 -6.62 -0.87
N VAL A 72 -11.45 -5.35 -1.17
CA VAL A 72 -11.77 -4.24 -0.25
C VAL A 72 -13.28 -4.15 -0.02
N HIS A 73 -13.69 -4.05 1.24
CA HIS A 73 -15.09 -3.91 1.61
C HIS A 73 -15.60 -2.48 1.30
N PRO A 74 -16.85 -2.29 0.81
CA PRO A 74 -17.35 -0.96 0.43
C PRO A 74 -17.27 0.11 1.53
N MET A 75 -17.44 -0.29 2.81
CA MET A 75 -17.28 0.63 3.94
C MET A 75 -15.82 1.05 4.14
N GLU A 76 -14.87 0.12 4.01
CA GLU A 76 -13.43 0.43 4.11
C GLU A 76 -12.99 1.32 2.96
N GLU A 77 -13.55 1.08 1.76
CA GLU A 77 -13.35 1.93 0.59
C GLU A 77 -13.84 3.36 0.85
N ALA A 78 -15.04 3.54 1.39
CA ALA A 78 -15.58 4.85 1.73
C ALA A 78 -14.72 5.59 2.76
N VAL A 79 -14.28 4.90 3.83
CA VAL A 79 -13.41 5.49 4.86
C VAL A 79 -12.05 5.88 4.28
N ALA A 80 -11.47 5.03 3.42
CA ALA A 80 -10.22 5.30 2.73
C ALA A 80 -10.33 6.50 1.78
N PHE A 81 -11.41 6.59 1.00
CA PHE A 81 -11.69 7.75 0.15
C PHE A 81 -11.85 9.04 0.99
N ASN A 82 -12.63 9.01 2.06
CA ASN A 82 -12.79 10.16 2.95
C ASN A 82 -11.46 10.59 3.57
N SER A 83 -10.65 9.63 4.01
CA SER A 83 -9.32 9.91 4.57
C SER A 83 -8.39 10.59 3.56
N LEU A 84 -8.50 10.26 2.26
CA LEU A 84 -7.73 10.92 1.20
C LEU A 84 -8.24 12.33 0.89
N ILE A 85 -9.55 12.57 1.02
CA ILE A 85 -10.20 13.88 0.79
C ILE A 85 -9.94 14.83 1.98
N GLU A 86 -9.97 14.33 3.21
CA GLU A 86 -9.78 15.15 4.42
C GLU A 86 -8.31 15.48 4.69
N ASN A 87 -7.39 14.54 4.45
CA ASN A 87 -5.97 14.75 4.74
C ASN A 87 -5.21 15.48 3.63
N LYS A 88 -5.78 15.64 2.43
CA LYS A 88 -5.15 16.38 1.34
C LYS A 88 -6.15 17.19 0.53
N LYS A 89 -5.67 18.32 0.01
CA LYS A 89 -6.34 19.31 -0.85
C LYS A 89 -6.83 18.77 -2.22
N TYR A 90 -7.20 17.50 -2.32
CA TYR A 90 -7.59 16.86 -3.57
C TYR A 90 -9.10 16.75 -3.69
N SER A 91 -9.59 17.02 -4.89
CA SER A 91 -10.97 16.74 -5.26
C SER A 91 -11.21 15.23 -5.41
N VAL A 92 -12.47 14.80 -5.27
CA VAL A 92 -12.91 13.40 -5.48
C VAL A 92 -12.40 12.83 -6.82
N ILE A 93 -12.30 13.68 -7.85
CA ILE A 93 -11.85 13.32 -9.20
C ILE A 93 -10.36 12.92 -9.20
N GLU A 94 -9.51 13.67 -8.51
CA GLU A 94 -8.07 13.41 -8.44
C GLU A 94 -7.77 12.13 -7.66
N VAL A 95 -8.54 11.87 -6.59
CA VAL A 95 -8.42 10.64 -5.82
C VAL A 95 -8.78 9.43 -6.67
N ALA A 96 -9.89 9.49 -7.42
CA ALA A 96 -10.29 8.40 -8.30
C ALA A 96 -9.30 8.13 -9.45
N ALA A 97 -8.73 9.18 -10.03
CA ALA A 97 -7.70 9.05 -11.06
C ALA A 97 -6.46 8.31 -10.54
N ARG A 98 -6.04 8.58 -9.30
CA ARG A 98 -4.90 7.92 -8.65
C ARG A 98 -5.16 6.47 -8.25
N VAL A 99 -6.38 6.16 -7.81
CA VAL A 99 -6.77 4.79 -7.44
C VAL A 99 -6.93 3.90 -8.68
N GLY A 100 -7.18 4.48 -9.86
CA GLY A 100 -7.31 3.74 -11.12
C GLY A 100 -8.66 2.99 -11.25
N LYS A 101 -9.61 3.26 -10.36
CA LYS A 101 -10.99 2.79 -10.45
C LYS A 101 -11.82 3.84 -11.18
N LYS A 102 -12.61 3.43 -12.17
CA LYS A 102 -13.63 4.31 -12.77
C LYS A 102 -14.61 4.69 -11.66
N ILE A 103 -14.80 5.99 -11.40
CA ILE A 103 -15.91 6.45 -10.56
C ILE A 103 -17.19 5.98 -11.25
N GLY A 104 -17.80 4.90 -10.73
CA GLY A 104 -19.22 4.69 -10.95
C GLY A 104 -19.91 5.88 -10.29
N LEU A 105 -20.44 6.79 -11.10
CA LEU A 105 -21.00 8.06 -10.69
C LEU A 105 -21.79 7.96 -9.37
N LEU A 106 -21.27 8.60 -8.31
CA LEU A 106 -22.09 9.05 -7.18
C LEU A 106 -22.93 10.27 -7.59
N ASN A 107 -23.60 10.17 -8.73
CA ASN A 107 -24.66 11.07 -9.18
C ASN A 107 -25.83 10.18 -9.59
N SER A 108 -26.51 9.62 -8.59
CA SER A 108 -27.85 9.07 -8.77
C SER A 108 -28.78 9.79 -7.80
N ALA A 109 -29.62 10.64 -8.41
CA ALA A 109 -30.70 11.48 -7.88
C ALA A 109 -30.30 12.79 -7.19
#